data_AF-A0A2V6C017-F1
#
_entry.id   AF-A0A2V6C017-F1
#
_cell.length_a   1.000
_cell.length_b   1.000
_cell.length_c   1.000
_cell.angle_alpha   90.00
_cell.angle_beta   90.00
_cell.angle_gamma   90.00
#
_symmetry.space_group_name_H-M   'P 1'
#
loop_
_entity.id
_entity.type
_entity.pdbx_description
1 polymer ?
#
loop_
_entity_poly.entity_id
_entity_poly.type
_entity_poly.pdbx_seq_one_letter_code
_entity_poly.pdbx_strand_id
1 'polypeptide(L)'
;MRSVAAPVFNLLPRDPRLARWLEDYPPSLFSETLYQSIELMERYSIDLAIDLLGRLNVLEELDQSRSARDLCQTLSFQTRFGSTLSWLLERLVETGCIEVHTENAERSYGLLCSPWQPQCAELRAIALEANKACFYHKE
;
A
#
# COMPACT_ATOMS: atom_id res chain seq x y z
N MET A 1 11.07 -3.19 -19.42
CA MET A 1 9.84 -3.56 -18.69
C MET A 1 8.87 -2.38 -18.74
N ARG A 2 7.56 -2.61 -18.84
CA ARG A 2 6.56 -1.52 -18.86
C ARG A 2 6.50 -0.87 -17.47
N SER A 3 6.32 0.44 -17.38
CA SER A 3 6.06 1.16 -16.12
C SER A 3 4.58 1.58 -16.04
N VAL A 4 4.02 1.52 -14.84
CA VAL A 4 2.64 1.92 -14.54
C VAL A 4 2.63 3.35 -14.02
N ALA A 5 1.62 4.14 -14.43
CA ALA A 5 1.44 5.49 -13.90
C ALA A 5 0.85 5.43 -12.48
N ALA A 6 1.25 6.37 -11.62
CA ALA A 6 0.65 6.49 -10.29
C ALA A 6 -0.87 6.69 -10.46
N PRO A 7 -1.70 5.86 -9.81
CA PRO A 7 -3.14 6.09 -9.92
C PRO A 7 -3.50 7.46 -9.31
N VAL A 8 -4.51 8.11 -9.89
CA VAL A 8 -4.94 9.42 -9.38
C VAL A 8 -5.61 9.22 -8.02
N PHE A 9 -5.25 10.03 -7.03
CA PHE A 9 -6.00 10.11 -5.79
C PHE A 9 -7.39 10.69 -6.10
N ASN A 10 -8.37 9.81 -6.27
CA ASN A 10 -9.75 10.18 -6.53
C ASN A 10 -10.61 9.63 -5.40
N LEU A 11 -11.21 10.54 -4.63
CA LEU A 11 -12.08 10.18 -3.53
C LEU A 11 -13.39 9.66 -4.11
N LEU A 12 -13.52 8.34 -4.16
CA LEU A 12 -14.79 7.74 -4.51
C LEU A 12 -15.84 8.13 -3.46
N PRO A 13 -17.07 8.45 -3.88
CA PRO A 13 -18.14 8.72 -2.93
C PRO A 13 -18.38 7.51 -2.02
N ARG A 14 -18.78 7.78 -0.77
CA ARG A 14 -19.14 6.74 0.21
C ARG A 14 -20.15 5.75 -0.39
N ASP A 15 -19.85 4.45 -0.36
CA ASP A 15 -20.84 3.41 -0.73
C ASP A 15 -21.96 3.41 0.33
N PRO A 16 -23.23 3.68 -0.05
CA PRO A 16 -24.35 3.72 0.90
C PRO A 16 -24.62 2.36 1.57
N ARG A 17 -24.14 1.24 1.02
CA ARG A 17 -24.27 -0.09 1.65
C ARG A 17 -23.40 -0.22 2.89
N LEU A 18 -22.19 0.36 2.89
CA LEU A 18 -21.30 0.36 4.07
C LEU A 18 -21.95 1.09 5.24
N ALA A 19 -22.61 2.22 4.97
CA ALA A 19 -23.32 2.98 6.00
C ALA A 19 -24.48 2.18 6.63
N ARG A 20 -25.13 1.28 5.86
CA ARG A 20 -26.19 0.40 6.37
C ARG A 20 -25.64 -0.72 7.26
N TRP A 21 -24.51 -1.31 6.90
CA TRP A 21 -23.89 -2.36 7.71
C TRP A 21 -23.29 -1.85 9.03
N LEU A 22 -23.12 -0.53 9.15
CA LEU A 22 -22.48 0.12 10.28
C LEU A 22 -23.46 1.03 11.05
N GLU A 23 -24.77 0.84 10.85
CA GLU A 23 -25.81 1.72 11.40
C GLU A 23 -25.86 1.78 12.93
N ASP A 24 -25.36 0.74 13.61
CA ASP A 24 -25.29 0.66 15.08
C ASP A 24 -24.11 1.47 15.68
N TYR A 25 -23.21 1.98 14.84
CA TYR A 25 -22.08 2.78 15.28
C TYR A 25 -22.39 4.30 15.16
N PRO A 26 -21.79 5.16 16.00
CA PRO A 26 -22.00 6.60 15.94
C PRO A 26 -21.76 7.19 14.53
N PRO A 27 -22.68 8.01 13.97
CA PRO A 27 -22.52 8.60 12.64
C PRO A 27 -21.24 9.43 12.47
N SER A 28 -20.71 9.99 13.56
CA SER A 28 -19.43 10.71 13.58
C SER A 28 -18.23 9.83 13.20
N LEU A 29 -18.32 8.52 13.41
CA LEU A 29 -17.33 7.55 12.94
C LEU A 29 -17.43 7.28 11.43
N PHE A 30 -18.46 7.73 10.73
CA PHE A 30 -18.61 7.52 9.27
C PHE A 30 -18.67 8.83 8.50
N SER A 31 -17.93 9.82 8.99
CA SER A 31 -17.71 11.08 8.28
C SER A 31 -16.98 10.83 6.96
N GLU A 32 -17.27 11.65 5.95
CA GLU A 32 -16.51 11.64 4.69
C GLU A 32 -15.01 11.77 4.95
N THR A 33 -14.62 12.55 5.95
CA THR A 33 -13.23 12.72 6.35
C THR A 33 -12.56 11.44 6.86
N LEU A 34 -13.28 10.55 7.56
CA LEU A 34 -12.70 9.26 7.94
C LEU A 34 -12.46 8.39 6.71
N TYR A 35 -13.43 8.31 5.79
CA TYR A 35 -13.26 7.56 4.54
C TYR A 35 -12.07 8.09 3.72
N GLN A 36 -11.93 9.42 3.64
CA GLN A 36 -10.79 10.08 2.99
C GLN A 36 -9.46 9.72 3.68
N SER A 37 -9.45 9.70 5.01
CA SER A 37 -8.25 9.35 5.78
C SER A 37 -7.85 7.90 5.61
N ILE A 38 -8.83 6.98 5.55
CA ILE A 38 -8.58 5.56 5.27
C ILE A 38 -7.98 5.39 3.89
N GLU A 39 -8.64 5.92 2.84
CA GLU A 39 -8.14 5.82 1.46
C GLU A 39 -6.73 6.40 1.35
N LEU A 40 -6.48 7.56 1.96
CA LEU A 40 -5.17 8.20 1.94
C LEU A 40 -4.11 7.38 2.70
N MET A 41 -4.48 6.74 3.81
CA MET A 41 -3.59 5.85 4.56
C MET A 41 -3.24 4.61 3.74
N GLU A 42 -4.24 3.96 3.11
CA GLU A 42 -4.01 2.79 2.25
C GLU A 42 -3.09 3.16 1.08
N ARG A 43 -3.37 4.29 0.41
CA ARG A 43 -2.55 4.86 -0.67
C ARG A 43 -1.11 5.11 -0.24
N TYR A 44 -0.94 5.78 0.89
CA TYR A 44 0.36 6.09 1.45
C TYR A 44 1.13 4.81 1.81
N SER A 45 0.44 3.77 2.30
CA SER A 45 1.06 2.51 2.64
C SER A 45 1.64 1.78 1.42
N ILE A 46 0.95 1.84 0.27
CA ILE A 46 1.43 1.27 -1.00
C ILE A 46 2.65 2.04 -1.50
N ASP A 47 2.58 3.37 -1.55
CA ASP A 47 3.69 4.22 -1.99
C ASP A 47 4.92 4.04 -1.09
N LEU A 48 4.71 3.96 0.23
CA LEU A 48 5.79 3.69 1.19
C LEU A 48 6.38 2.29 0.97
N ALA A 49 5.56 1.28 0.67
CA ALA A 49 6.05 -0.05 0.36
C ALA A 49 6.91 -0.05 -0.93
N ILE A 50 6.47 0.66 -1.97
CA ILE A 50 7.25 0.81 -3.21
C ILE A 50 8.59 1.52 -2.92
N ASP A 51 8.59 2.62 -2.17
CA ASP A 51 9.81 3.35 -1.79
C ASP A 51 10.78 2.44 -1.03
N LEU A 52 10.30 1.74 0.01
CA LEU A 52 11.12 0.86 0.82
C LEU A 52 11.69 -0.31 0.02
N LEU A 53 10.87 -0.98 -0.81
CA LEU A 53 11.34 -2.10 -1.63
C LEU A 53 12.36 -1.65 -2.69
N GLY A 54 12.19 -0.46 -3.26
CA GLY A 54 13.16 0.15 -4.15
C GLY A 54 14.48 0.45 -3.45
N ARG A 55 14.46 1.07 -2.27
CA ARG A 55 15.66 1.40 -1.48
C ARG A 55 16.39 0.19 -0.94
N LEU A 56 15.67 -0.92 -0.77
CA LEU A 56 16.20 -2.22 -0.36
C LEU A 56 16.67 -3.06 -1.56
N ASN A 57 16.60 -2.55 -2.79
CA ASN A 57 16.90 -3.25 -4.05
C ASN A 57 16.10 -4.56 -4.26
N VAL A 58 14.98 -4.72 -3.56
CA VAL A 58 14.14 -5.94 -3.68
C VAL A 58 13.55 -6.05 -5.07
N LEU A 59 13.12 -4.92 -5.66
CA LEU A 59 12.49 -4.91 -6.97
C LEU A 59 13.42 -5.41 -8.09
N GLU A 60 14.73 -5.25 -7.93
CA GLU A 60 15.74 -5.72 -8.91
C GLU A 60 15.88 -7.26 -8.88
N GLU A 61 15.61 -7.89 -7.73
CA GLU A 61 15.70 -9.34 -7.54
C GLU A 61 14.44 -10.09 -7.99
N LEU A 62 13.37 -9.37 -8.35
CA LEU A 62 12.08 -9.94 -8.77
C LEU A 62 11.94 -10.10 -10.28
N ASP A 63 13.05 -9.99 -11.04
CA ASP A 63 13.12 -10.40 -12.44
C ASP A 63 12.82 -11.90 -12.61
N GLN A 64 13.03 -12.67 -11.54
CA GLN A 64 12.68 -14.07 -11.36
C GLN A 64 11.74 -14.20 -10.17
N SER A 65 10.87 -15.22 -10.19
CA SER A 65 9.99 -15.49 -9.06
C SER A 65 10.82 -15.94 -7.85
N ARG A 66 10.71 -15.22 -6.72
CA ARG A 66 11.45 -15.52 -5.48
C ARG A 66 10.57 -15.46 -4.24
N SER A 67 10.83 -16.32 -3.27
CA SER A 67 10.17 -16.22 -1.97
C SER A 67 10.77 -15.08 -1.13
N ALA A 68 10.03 -14.62 -0.11
CA ALA A 68 10.58 -13.66 0.86
C ALA A 68 11.82 -14.22 1.58
N ARG A 69 11.91 -15.55 1.77
CA ARG A 69 13.09 -16.20 2.34
C ARG A 69 14.29 -16.08 1.40
N ASP A 70 14.11 -16.36 0.12
CA ASP A 70 15.18 -16.29 -0.88
C ASP A 70 15.69 -14.86 -1.05
N LEU A 71 14.78 -13.89 -1.04
CA LEU A 71 15.11 -12.47 -1.09
C LEU A 71 15.93 -12.05 0.14
N CYS A 72 15.54 -12.47 1.34
CA CYS A 72 16.33 -12.21 2.54
C CYS A 72 17.74 -12.82 2.45
N GLN A 73 17.87 -14.03 1.92
CA GLN A 73 19.18 -14.66 1.75
C GLN A 73 20.03 -13.93 0.71
N THR A 74 19.44 -13.63 -0.46
CA THR A 74 20.12 -12.98 -1.59
C THR A 74 20.61 -11.58 -1.22
N LEU A 75 19.77 -10.80 -0.52
CA LEU A 75 20.08 -9.44 -0.09
C LEU A 75 20.75 -9.37 1.29
N SER A 76 21.16 -10.50 1.86
CA SER A 76 21.80 -10.58 3.18
C SER A 76 21.01 -9.93 4.33
N PHE A 77 19.68 -9.96 4.26
CA PHE A 77 18.80 -9.54 5.35
C PHE A 77 18.70 -10.61 6.43
N GLN A 78 18.39 -10.18 7.65
CA GLN A 78 18.13 -11.09 8.77
C GLN A 78 16.86 -11.90 8.49
N THR A 79 16.86 -13.21 8.77
CA THR A 79 15.73 -14.10 8.51
C THR A 79 14.39 -13.61 9.08
N ARG A 80 14.41 -12.96 10.26
CA ARG A 80 13.21 -12.39 10.90
C ARG A 80 12.55 -11.25 10.11
N PHE A 81 13.28 -10.64 9.17
CA PHE A 81 12.75 -9.62 8.29
C PHE A 81 11.79 -10.20 7.24
N GLY A 82 11.81 -11.51 7.00
CA GLY A 82 10.97 -12.17 5.99
C GLY A 82 9.47 -11.88 6.16
N SER A 83 8.96 -11.80 7.38
CA SER A 83 7.54 -11.47 7.63
C SER A 83 7.20 -10.04 7.21
N THR A 84 8.08 -9.08 7.53
CA THR A 84 7.94 -7.68 7.10
C THR A 84 8.06 -7.56 5.59
N LEU A 85 9.01 -8.28 5.00
CA LEU A 85 9.21 -8.30 3.56
C LEU A 85 7.99 -8.85 2.82
N SER A 86 7.42 -9.97 3.29
CA SER A 86 6.15 -10.49 2.75
C SER A 86 5.03 -9.45 2.84
N TRP A 87 4.88 -8.77 3.98
CA TRP A 87 3.85 -7.73 4.12
C TRP A 87 4.03 -6.57 3.11
N LEU A 88 5.27 -6.12 2.90
CA LEU A 88 5.57 -5.09 1.90
C LEU A 88 5.26 -5.58 0.48
N LEU A 89 5.59 -6.82 0.15
CA LEU A 89 5.32 -7.41 -1.16
C LEU A 89 3.81 -7.54 -1.42
N GLU A 90 3.01 -7.93 -0.42
CA GLU A 90 1.55 -7.99 -0.55
C GLU A 90 0.93 -6.62 -0.89
N ARG A 91 1.47 -5.52 -0.35
CA ARG A 91 1.04 -4.17 -0.77
C ARG A 91 1.28 -3.91 -2.26
N LEU A 92 2.33 -4.45 -2.84
CA LEU A 92 2.60 -4.31 -4.27
C LEU A 92 1.75 -5.28 -5.12
N VAL A 93 1.35 -6.43 -4.59
CA VAL A 93 0.41 -7.35 -5.27
C VAL A 93 -0.93 -6.65 -5.53
N GLU A 94 -1.42 -5.86 -4.57
CA GLU A 94 -2.64 -5.06 -4.70
C GLU A 94 -2.60 -4.08 -5.89
N THR A 95 -1.41 -3.71 -6.36
CA THR A 95 -1.22 -2.80 -7.50
C THR A 95 -1.27 -3.50 -8.86
N GLY A 96 -1.18 -4.84 -8.88
CA GLY A 96 -0.98 -5.62 -10.10
C GLY A 96 0.42 -5.52 -10.72
N CYS A 97 1.38 -4.86 -10.06
CA CYS A 97 2.77 -4.79 -10.52
C CYS A 97 3.56 -6.07 -10.22
N ILE A 98 3.11 -6.84 -9.23
CA ILE A 98 3.71 -8.10 -8.80
C ILE A 98 2.67 -9.21 -8.93
N GLU A 99 3.09 -10.36 -9.46
CA GLU A 99 2.32 -11.59 -9.40
C GLU A 99 2.77 -12.47 -8.23
N VAL A 100 1.88 -13.36 -7.80
CA VAL A 100 2.15 -14.31 -6.73
C VAL A 100 1.91 -15.73 -7.22
N HIS A 101 2.91 -16.58 -7.04
CA HIS A 101 2.80 -18.02 -7.23
C HIS A 101 2.87 -18.71 -5.87
N THR A 102 1.94 -19.63 -5.60
CA THR A 102 1.91 -20.39 -4.34
C THR A 102 2.18 -21.85 -4.63
N GLU A 103 3.24 -22.38 -4.06
CA GLU A 103 3.61 -23.79 -4.14
C GLU A 103 3.94 -24.30 -2.74
N ASN A 104 3.36 -25.44 -2.32
CA ASN A 104 3.59 -26.04 -0.99
C ASN A 104 3.45 -25.07 0.20
N ALA A 105 2.48 -24.15 0.12
CA ALA A 105 2.24 -23.07 1.10
C ALA A 105 3.35 -22.00 1.20
N GLU A 106 4.35 -22.02 0.32
CA GLU A 106 5.33 -20.96 0.15
C GLU A 106 4.91 -20.04 -1.00
N ARG A 107 4.91 -18.72 -0.75
CA ARG A 107 4.59 -17.71 -1.75
C ARG A 107 5.88 -17.20 -2.37
N SER A 108 5.91 -17.15 -3.69
CA SER A 108 6.95 -16.52 -4.48
C SER A 108 6.35 -15.35 -5.27
N TYR A 109 7.15 -14.32 -5.45
CA TYR A 109 6.75 -13.04 -6.01
C TYR A 109 7.57 -12.79 -7.27
N GLY A 110 6.92 -12.33 -8.34
CA GLY A 110 7.56 -11.99 -9.61
C GLY A 110 7.09 -10.63 -10.12
N LEU A 111 7.99 -9.85 -10.69
CA LEU A 111 7.68 -8.51 -11.17
C LEU A 111 7.08 -8.55 -12.58
N LEU A 112 5.83 -8.11 -12.72
CA LEU A 112 5.15 -8.01 -14.01
C LEU A 112 5.47 -6.70 -14.74
N CYS A 113 5.56 -5.61 -13.97
CA CYS A 113 5.85 -4.28 -14.48
C CYS A 113 6.46 -3.40 -13.39
N SER A 114 7.14 -2.33 -13.81
CA SER A 114 7.73 -1.39 -12.85
C SER A 114 6.60 -0.59 -12.19
N PRO A 115 6.56 -0.54 -10.85
CA PRO A 115 5.63 0.34 -10.14
C PRO A 115 5.92 1.81 -10.49
N TRP A 116 4.97 2.68 -10.18
CA TRP A 116 5.14 4.13 -10.34
C TRP A 116 6.19 4.68 -9.37
N GLN A 117 6.61 5.93 -9.60
CA GLN A 117 7.44 6.66 -8.64
C GLN A 117 6.61 7.03 -7.40
N PRO A 118 7.02 6.62 -6.18
CA PRO A 118 6.28 6.93 -4.95
C PRO A 118 6.09 8.43 -4.73
N GLN A 119 4.89 8.82 -4.32
CA GLN A 119 4.48 10.18 -4.03
C GLN A 119 4.29 10.42 -2.52
N CYS A 120 5.04 9.69 -1.66
CA CYS A 120 4.93 9.75 -0.20
C CYS A 120 4.86 11.17 0.38
N ALA A 121 5.68 12.10 -0.14
CA ALA A 121 5.70 13.49 0.33
C ALA A 121 4.40 14.25 0.01
N GLU A 122 3.85 14.04 -1.18
CA GLU A 122 2.60 14.65 -1.63
C GLU A 122 1.41 14.10 -0.85
N LEU A 123 1.31 12.78 -0.73
CA LEU A 123 0.27 12.11 0.05
C LEU A 123 0.31 12.54 1.53
N ARG A 124 1.51 12.66 2.11
CA ARG A 124 1.69 13.18 3.48
C ARG A 124 1.22 14.64 3.60
N ALA A 125 1.49 15.48 2.61
CA ALA A 125 1.03 16.87 2.62
C ALA A 125 -0.50 16.95 2.58
N ILE A 126 -1.15 16.15 1.73
CA ILE A 126 -2.62 16.03 1.66
C ILE A 126 -3.19 15.59 3.03
N ALA A 127 -2.56 14.60 3.67
CA ALA A 127 -3.02 14.08 4.97
C ALA A 127 -2.94 15.13 6.07
N LEU A 128 -1.85 15.89 6.11
CA LEU A 128 -1.66 16.94 7.11
C LEU A 128 -2.65 18.09 6.90
N GLU A 129 -3.01 18.41 5.66
CA GLU A 129 -3.99 19.45 5.38
C GLU A 129 -5.42 19.01 5.72
N ALA A 130 -5.79 17.77 5.39
CA ALA A 130 -7.07 17.19 5.79
C ALA A 130 -7.24 17.18 7.32
N ASN A 131 -6.18 16.83 8.06
CA ASN A 131 -6.22 16.81 9.52
C ASN A 131 -6.40 18.22 10.12
N LYS A 132 -5.77 19.27 9.54
CA LYS A 132 -5.98 20.65 10.00
C LYS A 132 -7.44 21.08 9.81
N ALA A 133 -8.06 20.75 8.69
CA ALA A 133 -9.46 21.08 8.42
C ALA A 133 -10.42 20.49 9.48
N CYS A 134 -10.09 19.32 10.06
CA CYS A 134 -10.87 18.72 11.15
C CYS A 134 -10.85 19.51 12.46
N PHE A 135 -9.77 20.26 12.76
CA PHE A 135 -9.63 21.00 14.01
C PHE A 135 -10.25 22.40 13.96
N TYR A 136 -10.53 22.94 12.77
CA TYR A 136 -11.17 24.27 12.60
C TYR A 136 -12.71 24.24 12.61
N HIS A 137 -13.34 23.07 12.78
CA HIS A 137 -14.80 22.94 12.94
C HIS A 137 -15.25 22.74 14.40
N LYS A 138 -14.41 23.16 15.37
CA LYS A 138 -14.82 23.33 16.77
C LYS A 138 -14.80 24.81 17.15
N GLU A 139 -15.75 25.58 16.61
CA GLU A 139 -16.29 26.78 17.26
C GLU A 139 -17.81 26.79 17.11
#